data_AF-A0A918TBK4-F1
#
_entry.id   AF-A0A918TBK4-F1
#
_cell.length_a   1.000
_cell.length_b   1.000
_cell.length_c   1.000
_cell.angle_alpha   90.00
_cell.angle_beta   90.00
_cell.angle_gamma   90.00
#
_symmetry.space_group_name_H-M   'P 1'
#
loop_
_entity.id
_entity.type
_entity.pdbx_description
1 polymer ?
#
loop_
_entity_poly.entity_id
_entity_poly.type
_entity_poly.pdbx_seq_one_letter_code
_entity_poly.pdbx_strand_id
1 'polypeptide(L)'
;MSRDRLVEAVVARCRNDHIEPPAPARGRRLVGRAMKDFDTRFCRTTVDRLSHMTRSRLEDVVANGEPGGEGAVAGGGRSFLSELKTDPGAPGLESPLAEVNKLERVRTLDLPADLFADVSAGGFSGSVRGVR
;
A
#
# COMPACT_ATOMS: atom_id res chain seq x y z
N MET A 1 7.98 -5.63 -9.57
CA MET A 1 9.24 -6.31 -9.99
C MET A 1 9.18 -7.74 -9.46
N SER A 2 9.36 -8.78 -10.30
CA SER A 2 9.24 -10.18 -9.83
C SER A 2 10.51 -10.64 -9.11
N ARG A 3 10.38 -11.65 -8.24
CA ARG A 3 11.52 -12.24 -7.51
C ARG A 3 12.58 -12.79 -8.43
N ASP A 4 12.19 -13.41 -9.55
CA ASP A 4 13.13 -13.92 -10.54
C ASP A 4 13.92 -12.78 -11.20
N ARG A 5 13.26 -11.65 -11.52
CA ARG A 5 13.93 -10.46 -12.04
C ARG A 5 14.94 -9.87 -11.06
N LEU A 6 14.66 -9.93 -9.75
CA LEU A 6 15.63 -9.52 -8.72
C LEU A 6 16.82 -10.47 -8.66
N VAL A 7 16.62 -11.78 -8.80
CA VAL A 7 17.73 -12.74 -8.87
C VAL A 7 18.59 -12.51 -10.11
N GLU A 8 17.97 -12.29 -11.27
CA GLU A 8 18.67 -11.91 -12.52
C GLU A 8 19.47 -10.62 -12.34
N ALA A 9 18.89 -9.60 -11.70
CA ALA A 9 19.56 -8.34 -11.43
C ALA A 9 20.78 -8.51 -10.51
N VAL A 10 20.68 -9.35 -9.47
CA VAL A 10 21.82 -9.68 -8.60
C VAL A 10 22.94 -10.35 -9.40
N VAL A 11 22.61 -11.34 -10.25
CA VAL A 11 23.61 -12.02 -11.09
C VAL A 11 24.25 -11.05 -12.08
N ALA A 12 23.45 -10.20 -12.73
CA ALA A 12 23.95 -9.18 -13.65
C ALA A 12 24.90 -8.20 -12.94
N ARG A 13 24.54 -7.78 -11.73
CA ARG A 13 25.37 -6.89 -10.91
C ARG A 13 26.70 -7.54 -10.53
N CYS A 14 26.69 -8.79 -10.07
CA CYS A 14 27.91 -9.53 -9.75
C CYS A 14 28.86 -9.59 -10.95
N ARG A 15 28.33 -9.90 -12.14
CA ARG A 15 29.13 -9.95 -13.38
C ARG A 15 29.73 -8.59 -13.75
N ASN A 16 28.94 -7.52 -13.65
CA ASN A 16 29.41 -6.15 -13.90
C ASN A 16 30.54 -5.77 -12.94
N ASP A 17 30.43 -6.20 -11.68
CA ASP A 17 31.41 -5.90 -10.64
C ASP A 17 32.55 -6.93 -10.58
N HIS A 18 32.61 -7.86 -11.55
CA HIS A 18 33.62 -8.93 -11.66
C HIS A 18 33.69 -9.85 -10.44
N ILE A 19 32.55 -10.04 -9.77
CA ILE A 19 32.35 -10.94 -8.63
C ILE A 19 31.70 -12.24 -9.13
N GLU A 20 32.19 -13.39 -8.65
CA GLU A 20 31.59 -14.69 -8.96
C GLU A 20 30.11 -14.73 -8.53
N PRO A 21 29.16 -14.98 -9.45
CA PRO A 21 27.75 -15.01 -9.11
C PRO A 21 27.41 -16.13 -8.11
N PRO A 22 26.48 -15.89 -7.18
CA PRO A 22 26.03 -16.95 -6.28
C PRO A 22 25.32 -18.06 -7.03
N ALA A 23 25.48 -19.30 -6.57
CA ALA A 23 24.69 -20.43 -7.07
C ALA A 23 23.18 -20.10 -7.04
N PRO A 24 22.36 -20.58 -7.98
CA PRO A 24 20.96 -20.15 -8.14
C PRO A 24 20.11 -20.25 -6.86
N ALA A 25 20.28 -21.34 -6.10
CA ALA A 25 19.58 -21.53 -4.82
C ALA A 25 20.01 -20.49 -3.76
N ARG A 26 21.29 -20.13 -3.72
CA ARG A 26 21.82 -19.08 -2.83
C ARG A 26 21.29 -17.70 -3.25
N GLY A 27 21.26 -17.39 -4.55
CA GLY A 27 20.68 -16.15 -5.07
C GLY A 27 19.20 -16.00 -4.71
N ARG A 28 18.39 -17.05 -4.89
CA ARG A 28 16.97 -17.05 -4.49
C ARG A 28 16.78 -16.82 -2.99
N ARG A 29 17.63 -17.43 -2.15
CA ARG A 29 17.61 -17.23 -0.69
C ARG A 29 18.00 -15.81 -0.30
N LEU A 30 19.06 -15.27 -0.89
CA LEU A 30 19.52 -13.90 -0.67
C LEU A 30 18.41 -12.89 -0.99
N VAL A 31 17.83 -12.97 -2.18
CA VAL A 31 16.73 -12.09 -2.58
C VAL A 31 15.53 -12.22 -1.64
N GLY A 32 15.16 -13.45 -1.26
CA GLY A 32 14.07 -13.67 -0.32
C GLY A 32 14.31 -13.02 1.04
N ARG A 33 15.54 -13.12 1.55
CA ARG A 33 15.93 -12.47 2.80
C ARG A 33 15.91 -10.95 2.68
N ALA A 34 16.49 -10.41 1.60
CA ALA A 34 16.51 -8.97 1.35
C ALA A 34 15.10 -8.38 1.25
N MET A 35 14.18 -9.06 0.57
CA MET A 35 12.77 -8.64 0.50
C MET A 35 12.12 -8.64 1.88
N LYS A 36 12.27 -9.72 2.66
CA LYS A 36 11.73 -9.79 4.02
C LYS A 36 12.28 -8.68 4.92
N ASP A 37 13.59 -8.44 4.85
CA ASP A 37 14.25 -7.41 5.65
C ASP A 37 13.81 -6.00 5.21
N PHE A 38 13.60 -5.78 3.90
CA PHE A 38 13.02 -4.56 3.36
C PHE A 38 11.59 -4.35 3.87
N ASP A 39 10.70 -5.33 3.73
CA ASP A 39 9.30 -5.24 4.17
C ASP A 39 9.23 -4.91 5.67
N THR A 40 10.03 -5.60 6.47
CA THR A 40 10.09 -5.36 7.93
C THR A 40 10.54 -3.94 8.24
N ARG A 41 11.62 -3.47 7.61
CA ARG A 41 12.14 -2.11 7.81
C ARG A 41 11.16 -1.07 7.31
N PHE A 42 10.53 -1.30 6.17
CA PHE A 42 9.55 -0.42 5.55
C PHE A 42 8.33 -0.24 6.45
N CYS A 43 7.69 -1.33 6.89
CA CYS A 43 6.55 -1.27 7.79
C CYS A 43 6.88 -0.51 9.08
N ARG A 44 8.02 -0.83 9.70
CA ARG A 44 8.47 -0.14 10.92
C ARG A 44 8.65 1.37 10.68
N THR A 45 9.41 1.74 9.66
CA THR A 45 9.71 3.16 9.35
C THR A 45 8.44 3.93 9.02
N THR A 46 7.51 3.33 8.28
CA THR A 46 6.22 3.93 7.95
C THR A 46 5.37 4.16 9.20
N VAL A 47 5.29 3.17 10.09
CA VAL A 47 4.54 3.30 11.35
C VAL A 47 5.18 4.33 12.27
N ASP A 48 6.50 4.41 12.32
CA ASP A 48 7.25 5.38 13.14
C ASP A 48 6.97 6.83 12.74
N ARG A 49 6.63 7.09 11.46
CA ARG A 49 6.24 8.43 10.96
C ARG A 49 4.85 8.86 11.39
N LEU A 50 4.00 7.95 11.83
CA LEU A 50 2.62 8.26 12.20
C LEU A 50 2.55 8.81 13.62
N SER A 51 1.73 9.85 13.82
CA SER A 51 1.37 10.28 15.18
C SER A 51 0.55 9.20 15.89
N HIS A 52 0.56 9.19 17.23
CA HIS A 52 -0.31 8.28 17.99
C HIS A 52 -1.79 8.47 17.61
N MET A 53 -2.22 9.72 17.37
CA MET A 53 -3.59 10.03 16.97
C MET A 53 -3.94 9.41 15.61
N THR A 54 -3.05 9.57 14.62
CA THR A 54 -3.20 8.98 13.28
C THR A 54 -3.26 7.45 13.36
N ARG A 55 -2.42 6.81 14.19
CA ARG A 55 -2.46 5.35 14.41
C ARG A 55 -3.80 4.89 14.99
N SER A 56 -4.29 5.55 16.04
CA SER A 56 -5.59 5.24 16.65
C SER A 56 -6.74 5.34 15.64
N ARG A 57 -6.74 6.40 14.81
CA ARG A 57 -7.76 6.56 13.76
C ARG A 57 -7.69 5.44 12.72
N LEU A 58 -6.48 5.01 12.32
CA LEU A 58 -6.31 3.89 11.40
C LEU A 58 -6.75 2.55 12.02
N GLU A 59 -6.48 2.34 13.31
CA GLU A 59 -6.96 1.17 14.06
C GLU A 59 -8.50 1.14 14.08
N ASP A 60 -9.18 2.28 14.29
CA ASP A 60 -10.64 2.37 14.21
C ASP A 60 -11.15 2.00 12.80
N VAL A 61 -10.47 2.44 11.74
CA VAL A 61 -10.84 2.07 10.36
C VAL A 61 -10.75 0.56 10.12
N VAL A 62 -9.76 -0.11 10.71
CA VAL A 62 -9.58 -1.56 10.61
C VAL A 62 -10.57 -2.32 11.48
N ALA A 63 -10.79 -1.88 12.72
CA ALA A 63 -11.71 -2.52 13.66
C ALA A 63 -13.17 -2.48 13.16
N ASN A 64 -13.57 -1.38 12.53
CA ASN A 64 -14.87 -1.24 11.86
C ASN A 64 -14.88 -1.87 10.45
N GLY A 65 -13.78 -2.53 10.06
CA GLY A 65 -13.46 -3.12 8.76
C GLY A 65 -13.99 -4.54 8.52
N GLU A 66 -14.10 -5.32 9.60
CA GLU A 66 -14.31 -6.77 9.54
C GLU A 66 -15.81 -7.13 9.49
N PRO A 67 -16.29 -7.80 8.43
CA PRO A 67 -17.66 -8.31 8.35
C PRO A 67 -17.84 -9.58 9.18
N GLY A 68 -17.60 -9.51 10.49
CA GLY A 68 -17.66 -10.70 11.35
C GLY A 68 -17.37 -10.53 12.85
N GLY A 69 -17.45 -9.33 13.41
CA GLY A 69 -17.44 -9.14 14.87
C GLY A 69 -18.82 -9.37 15.48
N GLU A 70 -18.91 -10.27 16.47
CA GLU A 70 -20.12 -10.52 17.27
C GLU A 70 -20.64 -9.20 17.87
N GLY A 71 -21.67 -8.62 17.25
CA GLY A 71 -22.21 -7.31 17.64
C GLY A 71 -22.72 -6.42 16.50
N ALA A 72 -22.64 -6.85 15.24
CA ALA A 72 -23.29 -6.16 14.13
C ALA A 72 -24.82 -6.27 14.23
N VAL A 73 -25.44 -5.34 14.95
CA VAL A 73 -26.88 -5.06 14.86
C VAL A 73 -27.25 -4.74 13.41
N ALA A 74 -28.38 -5.30 12.99
CA ALA A 74 -28.92 -5.29 11.65
C ALA A 74 -28.84 -3.93 10.93
N GLY A 75 -27.95 -3.84 9.94
CA GLY A 75 -27.81 -2.72 9.02
C GLY A 75 -26.64 -3.01 8.07
N GLY A 76 -26.90 -3.76 7.00
CA GLY A 76 -25.89 -4.31 6.08
C GLY A 76 -25.13 -3.27 5.25
N GLY A 77 -24.37 -2.39 5.91
CA GLY A 77 -23.41 -1.48 5.29
C GLY A 77 -22.04 -2.14 5.11
N ARG A 78 -21.34 -1.81 4.02
CA ARG A 78 -19.92 -2.16 3.84
C ARG A 78 -19.09 -1.41 4.88
N SER A 79 -18.00 -2.01 5.35
CA SER A 79 -17.06 -1.31 6.21
C SER A 79 -16.37 -0.17 5.45
N PHE A 80 -15.94 0.88 6.18
CA PHE A 80 -15.27 2.03 5.55
C PHE A 80 -14.03 1.62 4.74
N LEU A 81 -13.25 0.66 5.24
CA LEU A 81 -12.07 0.15 4.56
C LEU A 81 -12.45 -0.57 3.24
N SER A 82 -13.58 -1.29 3.22
CA SER A 82 -14.12 -1.92 2.02
C SER A 82 -14.64 -0.89 1.01
N GLU A 83 -15.30 0.18 1.48
CA GLU A 83 -15.69 1.32 0.66
C GLU A 83 -14.49 2.03 0.03
N LEU A 84 -13.41 2.24 0.79
CA LEU A 84 -12.20 2.90 0.32
C LEU A 84 -11.41 2.08 -0.70
N LYS A 85 -11.47 0.73 -0.61
CA LYS A 85 -10.84 -0.18 -1.57
C LYS A 85 -11.58 -0.28 -2.90
N THR A 86 -12.83 0.17 -2.95
CA THR A 86 -13.63 0.11 -4.17
C THR A 86 -13.20 1.22 -5.12
N ASP A 87 -12.94 0.87 -6.39
CA ASP A 87 -12.62 1.86 -7.41
C ASP A 87 -13.72 2.93 -7.49
N PRO A 88 -13.35 4.20 -7.73
CA PRO A 88 -14.34 5.22 -8.03
C PRO A 88 -15.10 4.77 -9.28
N GLY A 89 -16.42 4.60 -9.15
CA GLY A 89 -17.26 4.13 -10.25
C GLY A 89 -17.27 5.07 -11.44
N ALA A 90 -17.96 4.69 -12.52
CA ALA A 90 -18.15 5.57 -13.68
C ALA A 90 -18.75 6.93 -13.24
N PRO A 91 -18.36 8.05 -13.87
CA PRO A 91 -18.81 9.39 -13.48
C PRO A 91 -20.31 9.56 -13.78
N GLY A 92 -21.16 9.30 -12.77
CA GLY A 92 -22.58 9.66 -12.72
C GLY A 92 -22.87 10.36 -11.39
N LEU A 93 -23.81 11.31 -11.35
CA LEU A 93 -23.92 12.35 -10.29
C LEU A 93 -24.06 11.88 -8.83
N GLU A 94 -24.57 10.67 -8.59
CA GLU A 94 -24.61 10.05 -7.25
C GLU A 94 -23.20 9.63 -6.76
N SER A 95 -22.30 9.34 -7.70
CA SER A 95 -20.91 8.92 -7.44
C SER A 95 -20.04 10.06 -6.88
N PRO A 96 -20.02 11.31 -7.44
CA PRO A 96 -19.21 12.40 -6.92
C PRO A 96 -19.41 12.76 -5.44
N LEU A 97 -20.65 12.88 -4.95
CA LEU A 97 -20.87 13.24 -3.54
C LEU A 97 -20.43 12.11 -2.60
N ALA A 98 -20.67 10.86 -2.98
CA ALA A 98 -20.16 9.71 -2.26
C ALA A 98 -18.61 9.70 -2.23
N GLU A 99 -17.96 10.00 -3.36
CA GLU A 99 -16.49 10.10 -3.42
C GLU A 99 -15.94 11.29 -2.61
N VAL A 100 -16.61 12.45 -2.61
CA VAL A 100 -16.23 13.60 -1.76
C VAL A 100 -16.30 13.21 -0.29
N ASN A 101 -17.40 12.57 0.14
CA ASN A 101 -17.53 12.09 1.52
C ASN A 101 -16.44 11.09 1.90
N LYS A 102 -16.04 10.18 0.99
CA LYS A 102 -14.90 9.28 1.23
C LYS A 102 -13.60 10.06 1.41
N LEU A 103 -13.32 11.04 0.54
CA LEU A 103 -12.11 11.85 0.61
C LEU A 103 -12.06 12.69 1.90
N GLU A 104 -13.19 13.26 2.33
CA GLU A 104 -13.28 13.98 3.60
C GLU A 104 -12.98 13.06 4.79
N ARG A 105 -13.54 11.84 4.80
CA ARG A 105 -13.24 10.82 5.82
C ARG A 105 -11.77 10.36 5.78
N VAL A 106 -11.14 10.29 4.61
CA VAL A 106 -9.70 9.99 4.51
C VAL A 106 -8.86 11.16 5.05
N ARG A 107 -9.26 12.41 4.80
CA ARG A 107 -8.54 13.59 5.30
C ARG A 107 -8.54 13.67 6.82
N THR A 108 -9.57 13.19 7.51
CA THR A 108 -9.59 13.15 8.98
C THR A 108 -8.56 12.17 9.56
N LEU A 109 -8.02 11.24 8.77
CA LEU A 109 -6.94 10.36 9.22
C LEU A 109 -5.65 11.13 9.51
N ASP A 110 -5.47 12.33 8.93
CA ASP A 110 -4.30 13.18 9.17
C ASP A 110 -2.99 12.43 8.87
N LEU A 111 -2.93 11.84 7.66
CA LEU A 111 -1.76 11.12 7.18
C LEU A 111 -0.66 12.11 6.78
N PRO A 112 0.60 11.92 7.21
CA PRO A 112 1.72 12.74 6.77
C PRO A 112 1.87 12.72 5.24
N ALA A 113 2.08 13.89 4.62
CA ALA A 113 2.22 13.99 3.17
C ALA A 113 3.46 13.26 2.63
N ASP A 114 4.49 13.10 3.47
CA ASP A 114 5.76 12.43 3.18
C ASP A 114 5.81 10.99 3.71
N LEU A 115 4.67 10.41 4.12
CA LEU A 115 4.60 9.08 4.71
C LEU A 115 5.37 8.02 3.89
N PHE A 116 5.28 8.10 2.56
CA PHE A 116 5.92 7.20 1.62
C PHE A 116 7.05 7.83 0.79
N ALA A 117 7.67 8.92 1.25
CA ALA A 117 8.70 9.66 0.47
C ALA A 117 9.91 8.81 0.02
N ASP A 118 10.21 7.70 0.72
CA ASP A 118 11.32 6.80 0.40
C ASP A 118 10.95 5.73 -0.64
N VAL A 119 9.71 5.73 -1.11
CA VAL A 119 9.19 4.76 -2.06
C VAL A 119 8.88 5.46 -3.37
N SER A 120 9.52 5.02 -4.45
CA SER A 120 9.15 5.45 -5.79
C SER A 120 7.70 5.05 -6.06
N ALA A 121 6.87 6.00 -6.45
CA ALA A 121 5.52 5.74 -6.96
C ALA A 121 5.63 4.93 -8.26
N GLY A 122 5.66 3.60 -8.15
CA GLY A 122 5.66 2.72 -9.30
C GLY A 122 4.35 2.88 -10.08
N GLY A 123 4.38 3.61 -11.18
CA GLY A 123 3.45 3.50 -12.31
C GLY A 123 1.96 3.59 -11.99
N PHE A 124 1.51 4.63 -11.27
CA PHE A 124 0.09 5.01 -11.37
C PHE A 124 -0.10 5.85 -12.65
N SER A 125 -0.21 5.18 -13.80
CA SER A 125 -0.63 5.78 -15.05
C SER A 125 -2.14 6.05 -15.01
N GLY A 126 -2.58 6.87 -14.05
CA GLY A 126 -3.91 7.48 -14.09
C GLY A 126 -3.85 8.63 -15.07
N SER A 127 -4.11 8.35 -16.36
CA SER A 127 -4.32 9.39 -17.36
C SER A 127 -5.61 10.15 -17.02
N VAL A 128 -5.53 11.19 -16.19
CA VAL A 128 -6.57 12.22 -16.12
C VAL A 128 -6.49 13.00 -17.43
N ARG A 129 -7.13 12.47 -18.47
CA ARG A 129 -7.31 13.18 -19.72
C ARG A 129 -8.34 14.28 -19.44
N GLY A 130 -7.84 15.50 -19.28
CA GLY A 130 -8.68 16.68 -19.07
C GLY A 130 -9.71 16.81 -20.18
N VAL A 131 -10.98 16.85 -19.79
CA VAL A 131 -12.04 17.37 -20.64
C VAL A 131 -11.92 18.90 -20.55
N ARG A 132 -11.54 19.49 -21.68
CA ARG A 132 -11.64 20.93 -21.93
C ARG A 132 -13.10 21.32 -22.10
#